data_AF-A0A7W1N1T9-F1
#
_entry.id   AF-A0A7W1N1T9-F1
#
_cell.length_a   1.000
_cell.length_b   1.000
_cell.length_c   1.000
_cell.angle_alpha   90.00
_cell.angle_beta   90.00
_cell.angle_gamma   90.00
#
_symmetry.space_group_name_H-M   'P 1'
#
loop_
_entity.id
_entity.type
_entity.pdbx_description
1 polymer ?
#
loop_
_entity_poly.entity_id
_entity_poly.type
_entity_poly.pdbx_seq_one_letter_code
_entity_poly.pdbx_strand_id
1 'polypeptide(L)' 'MPPELRPSDRAPGLLLGEGVALPGSVEIGGNVVIHAGTVVGEGARIQDGAVLGKPLALGPG' A
#
# COMPACT_ATOMS: atom_id res chain seq x y z
N MET A 1 -13.08 -5.63 -11.04
CA MET A 1 -12.45 -4.29 -11.09
C MET A 1 -11.31 -4.33 -10.08
N PRO A 2 -10.06 -3.94 -10.44
CA PRO A 2 -9.02 -3.84 -9.43
C PRO A 2 -9.50 -2.88 -8.32
N PRO A 3 -9.20 -3.14 -7.04
CA PRO A 3 -9.60 -2.24 -5.97
C PRO A 3 -9.06 -0.83 -6.27
N GLU A 4 -9.92 0.17 -6.13
CA GLU A 4 -9.60 1.55 -6.44
C GLU A 4 -8.52 2.04 -5.47
N LEU A 5 -7.33 2.36 -6.00
CA LEU A 5 -6.26 2.97 -5.22
C LEU A 5 -6.55 4.46 -5.04
N ARG A 6 -6.45 4.96 -3.81
CA ARG A 6 -6.71 6.35 -3.45
C ARG A 6 -5.42 7.03 -2.98
N PRO A 7 -5.16 8.29 -3.36
CA PRO A 7 -4.02 9.04 -2.86
C PRO A 7 -4.13 9.30 -1.36
N SER A 8 -2.99 9.42 -0.70
CA SER A 8 -2.88 9.76 0.72
C SER A 8 -1.76 10.77 0.94
N ASP A 9 -2.02 11.76 1.79
CA ASP A 9 -1.07 12.84 2.09
C ASP A 9 0.04 12.42 3.07
N ARG A 10 0.05 11.15 3.51
CA ARG A 10 1.04 10.64 4.46
C ARG A 10 2.45 10.50 3.88
N ALA A 11 2.57 10.42 2.56
CA ALA A 11 3.86 10.45 1.86
C ALA A 11 3.64 10.85 0.38
N PRO A 12 4.65 11.45 -0.28
CA PRO A 12 4.53 11.83 -1.69
C PRO A 12 4.21 10.63 -2.58
N GLY A 13 3.14 10.72 -3.35
CA GLY A 13 2.75 9.65 -4.29
C GLY A 13 2.25 8.35 -3.65
N LEU A 14 1.93 8.37 -2.35
CA LEU A 14 1.38 7.20 -1.66
C LEU A 14 -0.03 6.87 -2.18
N LEU A 15 -0.24 5.61 -2.55
CA LEU A 15 -1.52 5.05 -2.97
C LEU A 15 -1.97 3.94 -2.01
N LEU A 16 -3.22 4.04 -1.55
CA LEU A 16 -3.83 3.10 -0.60
C LEU A 16 -5.08 2.45 -1.20
N GLY A 17 -5.18 1.14 -1.08
CA GLY A 17 -6.39 0.39 -1.33
C GLY A 17 -7.37 0.47 -0.16
N GLU A 18 -8.61 0.05 -0.44
CA GLU A 18 -9.67 -0.01 0.57
C GLU A 18 -9.31 -0.94 1.74
N GLY A 19 -9.67 -0.55 2.96
CA GLY A 19 -9.49 -1.38 4.16
C GLY A 19 -8.04 -1.59 4.58
N VAL A 20 -7.08 -0.81 4.05
CA VAL A 20 -5.70 -0.82 4.54
C VAL A 20 -5.65 -0.34 5.98
N ALA A 21 -5.10 -1.16 6.87
CA ALA A 21 -4.79 -0.78 8.24
C ALA A 21 -3.34 -0.27 8.31
N LEU A 22 -3.19 1.04 8.51
CA LEU A 22 -1.90 1.72 8.48
C LEU A 22 -1.74 2.62 9.71
N PRO A 23 -1.10 2.14 10.78
CA PRO A 23 -0.86 2.93 12.00
C PRO A 23 -0.09 4.23 11.70
N GLY A 24 -0.32 5.27 12.51
CA GLY A 24 0.36 6.57 12.36
C GLY A 24 1.88 6.51 12.56
N SER A 25 2.36 5.52 13.32
CA SER A 25 3.80 5.28 13.60
C SER A 25 4.61 4.76 12.41
N VAL A 26 3.94 4.38 11.31
CA VAL A 26 4.62 3.79 10.14
C VAL A 26 5.36 4.89 9.37
N GLU A 27 6.64 4.68 9.13
CA GLU A 27 7.45 5.51 8.24
C GLU A 27 7.27 5.03 6.79
N ILE A 28 6.95 5.95 5.89
CA ILE A 28 6.55 5.63 4.51
C ILE A 28 7.39 6.46 3.55
N GLY A 29 8.09 5.76 2.66
CA GLY A 29 8.81 6.36 1.54
C GLY A 29 7.89 6.90 0.44
N GLY A 30 8.49 7.57 -0.55
CA GLY A 30 7.77 8.10 -1.70
C GLY A 30 7.30 7.00 -2.65
N ASN A 31 6.19 7.25 -3.34
CA ASN A 31 5.63 6.41 -4.41
C ASN A 31 5.33 4.97 -3.98
N VAL A 32 4.98 4.76 -2.71
CA VAL A 32 4.55 3.46 -2.18
C VAL A 32 3.12 3.15 -2.61
N VAL A 33 2.84 1.88 -2.90
CA VAL A 33 1.49 1.39 -3.22
C VAL A 33 1.11 0.27 -2.25
N ILE A 34 0.03 0.45 -1.50
CA ILE A 34 -0.49 -0.56 -0.57
C ILE A 34 -1.87 -1.01 -1.04
N HIS A 35 -2.00 -2.27 -1.46
CA HIS A 35 -3.26 -2.80 -1.97
C HIS A 35 -4.26 -3.14 -0.85
N ALA A 36 -5.52 -3.27 -1.24
CA ALA A 36 -6.66 -3.43 -0.34
C ALA A 36 -6.49 -4.58 0.67
N GLY A 37 -6.98 -4.36 1.90
CA GLY A 37 -6.93 -5.33 2.99
C GLY A 37 -5.55 -5.58 3.61
N THR A 38 -4.50 -4.87 3.17
CA THR A 38 -3.17 -4.99 3.78
C THR A 38 -3.17 -4.40 5.19
N VAL A 39 -2.61 -5.15 6.15
CA VAL A 39 -2.39 -4.71 7.53
C VAL A 39 -0.90 -4.48 7.74
N VAL A 40 -0.53 -3.26 8.12
CA VAL A 40 0.86 -2.87 8.43
C VAL A 40 1.01 -2.78 9.95
N GLY A 41 2.07 -3.40 10.48
CA GLY A 41 2.40 -3.34 11.90
C GLY A 41 2.90 -1.96 12.35
N GLU A 42 2.74 -1.67 13.64
CA GLU A 42 3.30 -0.46 14.25
C GLU A 42 4.84 -0.42 14.12
N GLY A 43 5.39 0.79 13.98
CA GLY A 43 6.83 1.01 13.81
C GLY A 43 7.45 0.48 12.52
N ALA A 44 6.67 -0.08 11.58
CA ALA A 44 7.18 -0.54 10.30
C ALA A 44 7.78 0.61 9.47
N ARG A 45 8.79 0.28 8.65
CA ARG A 45 9.42 1.18 7.69
C ARG A 45 9.20 0.64 6.27
N ILE A 46 8.46 1.37 5.46
CA ILE A 46 8.19 1.01 4.06
C ILE A 46 9.04 1.91 3.16
N GLN A 47 9.95 1.30 2.41
CA GLN A 47 10.90 2.00 1.54
C GLN A 47 10.25 2.52 0.25
N ASP A 48 10.92 3.47 -0.41
CA ASP A 48 10.46 4.09 -1.64
C ASP A 48 10.07 3.06 -2.72
N GLY A 49 8.95 3.29 -3.39
CA GLY A 49 8.48 2.45 -4.50
C GLY A 49 7.98 1.06 -4.11
N ALA A 50 7.92 0.72 -2.81
CA ALA A 50 7.44 -0.57 -2.36
C ALA A 50 5.97 -0.80 -2.74
N VAL A 51 5.66 -2.05 -3.10
CA VAL A 51 4.29 -2.50 -3.42
C VAL A 51 3.89 -3.62 -2.47
N LEU A 52 2.85 -3.40 -1.67
CA LEU A 52 2.39 -4.34 -0.65
C LEU A 52 1.00 -4.89 -0.99
N GLY A 53 0.79 -6.19 -0.73
CA GLY A 53 -0.52 -6.84 -0.85
C GLY A 53 -1.06 -6.96 -2.28
N LYS A 54 -0.22 -6.75 -3.31
CA LYS A 54 -0.65 -6.82 -4.71
C LYS A 54 -1.16 -8.22 -5.06
N PRO A 55 -2.38 -8.35 -5.60
CA PRO A 55 -2.87 -9.64 -6.07
C PRO A 55 -2.04 -10.11 -7.28
N LEU A 56 -1.80 -11.41 -7.33
CA LEU A 56 -1.17 -12.06 -8.48
C LEU A 56 -2.12 -12.01 -9.68
N ALA A 57 -1.57 -11.64 -10.84
CA ALA A 57 -2.22 -11.84 -12.13
C ALA A 57 -1.65 -13.11 -12.75
N LEU A 58 -2.50 -14.14 -12.90
CA LEU A 58 -2.13 -15.39 -13.55
C LEU A 58 -2.59 -15.37 -15.01
N GLY A 59 -1.74 -15.87 -15.91
CA GLY A 59 -2.10 -16.10 -17.31
C GLY A 59 -2.94 -17.37 -17.48
N PRO A 60 -3.44 -17.67 -18.70
CA PRO A 60 -3.99 -18.99 -18.98
C PRO A 60 -2.92 -20.04 -18.73
N GLY A 61 -3.29 -21.09 -17.99
CA GLY A 61 -2.43 -22.27 -17.77
C GLY A 61 -2.22 -23.07 -19.04
#